data_AF-A0A4Q3UVC0-F1
#
_entry.id   AF-A0A4Q3UVC0-F1
#
_cell.length_a   1.000
_cell.length_b   1.000
_cell.length_c   1.000
_cell.angle_alpha   90.00
_cell.angle_beta   90.00
_cell.angle_gamma   90.00
#
_symmetry.space_group_name_H-M   'P 1'
#
loop_
_entity.id
_entity.type
_entity.pdbx_description
1 polymer ?
#
loop_
_entity_poly.entity_id
_entity_poly.type
_entity_poly.pdbx_seq_one_letter_code
_entity_poly.pdbx_strand_id
1 'polypeptide(L)'
;MNQAHVHLMVTHLPIVGTMLGILVFAFAIWRKSEQTKNAAYLLFILCAFGAIIAYLTGEGTEEIIENQPGISEMSIEQHEEFAIYSLTAVILLGCVSAIFLFFQLRGKWFKTYASAVIIVLSIMTFGLMV
;
A
#
# COMPACT_ATOMS: atom_id res chain seq x y z
N MET A 1 23.69 3.60 6.54
CA MET A 1 22.72 2.79 5.77
C MET A 1 22.72 3.34 4.34
N ASN A 2 22.81 2.52 3.31
CA ASN A 2 22.67 2.95 1.91
C ASN A 2 21.19 2.80 1.48
N GLN A 3 20.86 3.23 0.27
CA GLN A 3 19.48 3.16 -0.24
C GLN A 3 18.97 1.72 -0.34
N ALA A 4 19.79 0.77 -0.81
CA ALA A 4 19.45 -0.66 -0.84
C ALA A 4 19.01 -1.25 0.51
N HIS A 5 19.70 -0.90 1.60
CA HIS A 5 19.29 -1.35 2.93
C HIS A 5 17.91 -0.81 3.34
N VAL A 6 17.60 0.45 3.01
CA VAL A 6 16.30 1.05 3.32
C VAL A 6 15.21 0.45 2.44
N HIS A 7 15.48 0.31 1.14
CA HIS A 7 14.57 -0.30 0.18
C HIS A 7 14.18 -1.71 0.63
N LEU A 8 15.15 -2.60 0.88
CA LEU A 8 14.89 -3.97 1.33
C LEU A 8 14.11 -4.03 2.65
N MET A 9 14.34 -3.09 3.57
CA MET A 9 13.61 -3.03 4.84
C MET A 9 12.13 -2.67 4.67
N VAL A 10 11.80 -1.84 3.68
CA VAL A 10 10.46 -1.24 3.52
C VAL A 10 9.67 -1.83 2.35
N THR A 11 10.30 -2.44 1.36
CA THR A 11 9.68 -3.02 0.15
C THR A 11 8.50 -3.96 0.43
N HIS A 12 8.57 -4.75 1.50
CA HIS A 12 7.54 -5.73 1.84
C HIS A 12 6.40 -5.13 2.68
N LEU A 13 6.63 -3.95 3.27
CA LEU A 13 5.66 -3.30 4.14
C LEU A 13 4.35 -2.96 3.40
N PRO A 14 4.36 -2.38 2.17
CA PRO A 14 3.13 -2.09 1.44
C PRO A 14 2.28 -3.33 1.13
N ILE A 15 2.88 -4.44 0.72
CA ILE A 15 2.17 -5.69 0.38
C ILE A 15 1.55 -6.30 1.63
N VAL A 16 2.40 -6.57 2.64
CA VAL A 16 1.96 -7.22 3.89
C VAL A 16 0.98 -6.32 4.64
N GLY A 17 1.26 -5.02 4.68
CA GLY A 17 0.40 -4.05 5.35
C GLY A 17 -0.96 -3.90 4.66
N THR A 18 -1.03 -3.94 3.32
CA THR A 18 -2.30 -3.90 2.59
C THR A 18 -3.10 -5.18 2.85
N MET A 19 -2.46 -6.34 2.83
CA MET A 19 -3.10 -7.62 3.18
C MET A 19 -3.69 -7.58 4.61
N LEU A 20 -2.90 -7.13 5.59
CA LEU A 20 -3.37 -6.97 6.97
C LEU A 20 -4.50 -5.94 7.07
N GLY A 21 -4.41 -4.83 6.33
CA GLY A 21 -5.44 -3.81 6.25
C GLY A 21 -6.77 -4.39 5.74
N ILE A 22 -6.74 -5.23 4.70
CA ILE A 22 -7.92 -5.95 4.17
C ILE A 22 -8.53 -6.84 5.25
N LEU A 23 -7.71 -7.64 5.94
CA LEU A 23 -8.20 -8.55 7.00
C LEU A 23 -8.84 -7.78 8.15
N VAL A 24 -8.20 -6.70 8.62
CA VAL A 24 -8.72 -5.83 9.68
C VAL A 24 -10.01 -5.14 9.22
N PHE A 25 -10.09 -4.68 7.97
CA PHE A 25 -11.28 -4.04 7.42
C PHE A 25 -12.45 -5.02 7.28
N ALA A 26 -12.20 -6.22 6.77
CA ALA A 26 -13.20 -7.30 6.69
C ALA A 26 -13.74 -7.66 8.08
N PHE A 27 -12.85 -7.79 9.07
CA PHE A 27 -13.24 -8.01 10.46
C PHE A 27 -14.06 -6.84 11.02
N ALA A 28 -13.70 -5.60 10.70
CA ALA A 28 -14.44 -4.41 11.10
C ALA A 28 -15.87 -4.39 10.54
N ILE A 29 -16.05 -4.80 9.28
CA ILE A 29 -17.37 -4.94 8.65
C ILE A 29 -18.19 -6.01 9.37
N TRP A 30 -17.60 -7.19 9.60
CA TRP A 30 -18.27 -8.29 10.29
C TRP A 30 -18.73 -7.92 11.70
N ARG A 31 -17.86 -7.22 12.46
CA ARG A 31 -18.16 -6.74 13.82
C ARG A 31 -18.95 -5.42 13.84
N LYS A 32 -19.21 -4.81 12.70
CA LYS A 32 -19.83 -3.48 12.56
C LYS A 32 -19.14 -2.41 13.43
N SER A 33 -17.82 -2.51 13.59
CA SER A 33 -17.03 -1.66 14.48
C SER A 33 -16.39 -0.50 13.72
N GLU A 34 -16.83 0.73 14.00
CA GLU A 34 -16.26 1.92 13.38
C GLU A 34 -14.82 2.19 13.84
N GLN A 35 -14.48 1.86 15.09
CA GLN A 35 -13.10 2.01 15.58
C GLN A 35 -12.14 1.07 14.83
N THR A 36 -12.59 -0.15 14.53
CA THR A 36 -11.78 -1.11 13.78
C THR A 36 -11.63 -0.70 12.31
N LYS A 37 -12.64 -0.06 11.70
CA LYS A 37 -12.48 0.54 10.36
C LYS A 37 -11.43 1.65 10.37
N ASN A 38 -11.41 2.50 11.39
CA ASN A 38 -10.40 3.54 11.53
C ASN A 38 -8.99 2.96 11.61
N ALA A 39 -8.81 1.85 12.34
CA ALA A 39 -7.53 1.15 12.39
C ALA A 39 -7.10 0.63 11.00
N ALA A 40 -8.02 0.05 10.22
CA ALA A 40 -7.73 -0.36 8.85
C ALA A 40 -7.38 0.82 7.92
N TYR A 41 -8.10 1.95 8.02
CA TYR A 41 -7.76 3.15 7.25
C TYR A 41 -6.35 3.66 7.58
N LEU A 42 -5.98 3.66 8.87
CA LEU A 42 -4.63 4.02 9.30
C LEU A 42 -3.58 3.05 8.73
N LEU A 43 -3.86 1.74 8.69
CA LEU A 43 -2.96 0.78 8.06
C LEU A 43 -2.75 1.08 6.58
N PHE A 44 -3.82 1.34 5.81
CA PHE A 44 -3.70 1.68 4.40
C PHE A 44 -2.91 2.98 4.17
N ILE A 45 -3.10 3.98 5.02
CA ILE A 45 -2.33 5.23 4.97
C ILE A 45 -0.84 4.96 5.24
N LEU A 46 -0.51 4.15 6.25
CA LEU A 46 0.87 3.76 6.54
C LEU A 46 1.51 2.99 5.38
N CYS A 47 0.74 2.12 4.70
CA CYS A 47 1.21 1.41 3.51
C CYS A 47 1.56 2.38 2.37
N ALA A 48 0.76 3.44 2.19
CA ALA A 48 1.05 4.48 1.20
C ALA A 48 2.37 5.20 1.46
N PHE A 49 2.63 5.57 2.72
CA PHE A 49 3.93 6.13 3.09
C PHE A 49 5.08 5.15 2.88
N GLY A 50 4.89 3.88 3.25
CA GLY A 50 5.89 2.84 3.01
C GLY A 50 6.20 2.65 1.54
N ALA A 51 5.19 2.65 0.67
CA ALA A 51 5.36 2.49 -0.77
C ALA A 51 6.13 3.66 -1.39
N ILE A 52 5.85 4.89 -0.95
CA ILE A 52 6.61 6.08 -1.38
C ILE A 52 8.08 5.93 -1.00
N ILE A 53 8.39 5.51 0.24
CA ILE A 53 9.77 5.32 0.69
C ILE A 53 10.46 4.21 -0.10
N ALA A 54 9.76 3.08 -0.32
CA ALA A 54 10.30 1.97 -1.11
C ALA A 54 10.62 2.41 -2.54
N TYR A 55 9.72 3.13 -3.20
CA TYR A 55 9.93 3.66 -4.55
C TYR A 55 11.11 4.62 -4.62
N LEU A 56 11.18 5.60 -3.72
CA LEU A 56 12.28 6.59 -3.68
C LEU A 56 13.66 5.99 -3.38
N THR A 57 13.71 4.75 -2.88
CA THR A 57 14.96 4.03 -2.59
C THR A 57 15.23 2.90 -3.57
N GLY A 58 14.35 2.70 -4.56
CA GLY A 58 14.47 1.65 -5.58
C GLY A 58 15.60 1.90 -6.56
N GLU A 59 15.69 3.12 -7.10
CA GLU A 59 16.70 3.52 -8.10
C GLU A 59 18.14 3.26 -7.60
N GLY A 60 18.50 3.74 -6.40
CA GLY A 60 19.83 3.43 -5.85
C GLY A 60 20.00 2.01 -5.35
N THR A 61 18.96 1.16 -5.38
CA THR A 61 19.10 -0.29 -5.23
C THR A 61 19.43 -0.92 -6.57
N GLU A 62 18.73 -0.53 -7.62
CA GLU A 62 18.94 -0.94 -9.01
C GLU A 62 20.38 -0.66 -9.46
N GLU A 63 20.88 0.57 -9.31
CA GLU A 63 22.27 0.94 -9.70
C GLU A 63 23.34 0.02 -9.04
N ILE A 64 23.05 -0.49 -7.84
CA ILE A 64 23.99 -1.35 -7.10
C ILE A 64 23.97 -2.79 -7.64
N ILE A 65 22.82 -3.26 -8.14
CA ILE A 65 22.60 -4.66 -8.50
C ILE A 65 22.58 -4.92 -10.01
N GLU A 66 22.28 -3.92 -10.85
CA GLU A 66 22.11 -4.06 -12.31
C GLU A 66 23.36 -4.67 -12.98
N ASN A 67 24.55 -4.35 -12.46
CA ASN A 67 25.83 -4.79 -13.01
C ASN A 67 26.34 -6.12 -12.43
N GLN A 68 25.55 -6.80 -11.59
CA GLN A 68 25.96 -8.05 -10.94
C GLN A 68 25.74 -9.28 -11.85
N PRO A 69 26.69 -10.22 -11.89
CA PRO A 69 26.55 -11.42 -12.70
C PRO A 69 25.36 -12.28 -12.24
N GLY A 70 24.48 -12.64 -13.19
CA GLY A 70 23.30 -13.47 -12.93
C GLY A 70 22.01 -12.70 -12.65
N ILE A 71 22.06 -11.36 -12.65
CA ILE A 71 20.87 -10.50 -12.58
C ILE A 71 20.47 -10.07 -13.99
N SER A 72 19.16 -10.10 -14.28
CA SER A 72 18.63 -9.68 -15.56
C SER A 72 18.13 -8.23 -15.46
N GLU A 73 18.76 -7.33 -16.19
CA GLU A 73 18.35 -5.93 -16.32
C GLU A 73 16.88 -5.80 -16.76
N MET A 74 16.47 -6.59 -17.77
CA MET A 74 15.06 -6.68 -18.20
C MET A 74 14.10 -7.05 -17.06
N SER A 75 14.51 -7.90 -16.12
CA SER A 75 13.68 -8.24 -14.96
C SER A 75 13.58 -7.10 -13.96
N ILE A 76 14.61 -6.26 -13.84
CA ILE A 76 14.61 -5.08 -12.98
C ILE A 76 13.72 -3.99 -13.59
N GLU A 77 13.90 -3.69 -14.89
CA GLU A 77 13.07 -2.71 -15.61
C GLU A 77 11.58 -3.08 -15.54
N GLN A 78 11.24 -4.36 -15.73
CA GLN A 78 9.85 -4.82 -15.56
C GLN A 78 9.36 -4.61 -14.13
N HIS A 79 10.18 -4.91 -13.12
CA HIS A 79 9.81 -4.68 -11.73
C HIS A 79 9.56 -3.20 -11.44
N GLU A 80 10.39 -2.30 -11.96
CA GLU A 80 10.24 -0.86 -11.83
C GLU A 80 8.93 -0.36 -12.49
N GLU A 81 8.64 -0.82 -13.71
CA GLU A 81 7.41 -0.47 -14.42
C GLU A 81 6.16 -0.90 -13.64
N PHE A 82 6.15 -2.13 -13.12
CA PHE A 82 5.06 -2.62 -12.25
C PHE A 82 5.01 -1.90 -10.89
N ALA A 83 6.15 -1.45 -10.36
CA ALA A 83 6.20 -0.69 -9.12
C ALA A 83 5.49 0.67 -9.24
N ILE A 84 5.52 1.32 -10.42
CA ILE A 84 4.80 2.59 -10.66
C ILE A 84 3.28 2.37 -10.58
N TYR A 85 2.76 1.30 -11.19
CA TYR A 85 1.34 0.96 -11.12
C TYR A 85 0.90 0.65 -9.69
N SER A 86 1.70 -0.16 -8.98
CA SER A 86 1.48 -0.51 -7.57
C SER A 86 1.50 0.71 -6.66
N LEU A 87 2.49 1.58 -6.82
CA LEU A 87 2.63 2.84 -6.07
C LEU A 87 1.39 3.71 -6.27
N THR A 88 0.97 3.91 -7.52
CA THR A 88 -0.20 4.72 -7.85
C THR A 88 -1.46 4.16 -7.19
N ALA A 89 -1.67 2.85 -7.24
CA ALA A 89 -2.81 2.19 -6.63
C ALA A 89 -2.81 2.30 -5.10
N VAL A 90 -1.66 2.12 -4.45
CA VAL A 90 -1.53 2.25 -2.98
C VAL A 90 -1.68 3.70 -2.51
N ILE A 91 -1.14 4.67 -3.24
CA ILE A 91 -1.33 6.10 -2.92
C ILE A 91 -2.81 6.46 -3.01
N LEU A 92 -3.50 6.01 -4.07
CA LEU A 92 -4.94 6.23 -4.21
C LEU A 92 -5.70 5.62 -3.04
N LEU A 93 -5.41 4.37 -2.67
CA LEU A 93 -6.01 3.69 -1.52
C LEU A 93 -5.76 4.45 -0.20
N GLY A 94 -4.53 4.91 0.03
CA GLY A 94 -4.16 5.69 1.22
C GLY A 94 -4.91 7.03 1.28
N CYS A 95 -4.99 7.77 0.16
CA CYS A 95 -5.73 9.02 0.07
C CYS A 95 -7.23 8.84 0.32
N VAL A 96 -7.86 7.84 -0.31
CA VAL A 96 -9.28 7.52 -0.08
C VAL A 96 -9.52 7.12 1.37
N SER A 97 -8.61 6.34 1.96
CA SER A 97 -8.65 5.96 3.37
C SER A 97 -8.53 7.15 4.31
N ALA A 98 -7.65 8.12 4.01
CA ALA A 98 -7.52 9.36 4.78
C ALA A 98 -8.79 10.22 4.71
N ILE A 99 -9.41 10.33 3.52
CA ILE A 99 -10.67 11.04 3.34
C ILE A 99 -11.78 10.38 4.19
N PHE A 100 -11.91 9.05 4.11
CA PHE A 100 -12.94 8.33 4.86
C PHE A 100 -12.69 8.38 6.37
N LEU A 101 -11.44 8.25 6.81
CA LEU A 101 -11.07 8.44 8.22
C LEU A 101 -11.46 9.85 8.69
N PHE A 102 -11.15 10.89 7.93
CA PHE A 102 -11.50 12.26 8.28
C PHE A 102 -13.02 12.48 8.41
N PHE A 103 -13.81 11.99 7.46
CA PHE A 103 -15.28 12.10 7.53
C PHE A 103 -15.87 11.27 8.68
N GLN A 104 -15.31 10.10 8.94
CA GLN A 104 -15.72 9.23 10.04
C GLN A 104 -15.50 9.93 11.39
N LEU A 105 -14.33 10.55 11.59
CA LEU A 105 -14.00 11.30 12.81
C LEU A 105 -14.90 12.53 13.01
N ARG A 106 -15.38 13.13 11.91
CA ARG A 106 -16.32 14.27 11.91
C ARG A 106 -17.78 13.86 12.11
N GLY A 107 -18.10 12.57 12.23
CA GLY A 107 -19.46 12.08 12.43
C GLY A 107 -20.38 12.25 11.22
N LYS A 108 -19.86 12.46 10.00
CA LYS A 108 -20.67 12.53 8.78
C LYS A 108 -20.82 11.13 8.18
N TRP A 109 -22.05 10.63 8.11
CA TRP A 109 -22.33 9.22 7.76
C TRP A 109 -22.44 9.00 6.25
N PHE A 110 -21.40 8.42 5.63
CA PHE A 110 -21.45 7.79 4.30
C PHE A 110 -21.27 6.27 4.45
N LYS A 111 -22.18 5.59 5.16
CA LYS A 111 -21.90 4.24 5.69
C LYS A 111 -21.97 3.11 4.67
N THR A 112 -22.86 3.17 3.69
CA THR A 112 -23.12 2.00 2.84
C THR A 112 -22.16 1.91 1.65
N TYR A 113 -21.86 3.04 1.00
CA TYR A 113 -21.01 3.03 -0.20
C TYR A 113 -19.52 3.09 0.12
N ALA A 114 -19.09 3.76 1.19
CA ALA A 114 -17.67 3.91 1.53
C ALA A 114 -16.97 2.56 1.79
N SER A 115 -17.66 1.63 2.46
CA SER A 115 -17.07 0.32 2.78
C SER A 115 -16.89 -0.54 1.53
N ALA A 116 -17.84 -0.47 0.59
CA ALA A 116 -17.74 -1.19 -0.68
C ALA A 116 -16.62 -0.63 -1.56
N VAL A 117 -16.46 0.70 -1.60
CA VAL A 117 -15.38 1.35 -2.35
C VAL A 117 -14.01 0.93 -1.82
N ILE A 118 -13.80 1.00 -0.49
CA ILE A 118 -12.50 0.62 0.09
C ILE A 118 -12.19 -0.86 -0.10
N ILE A 119 -13.15 -1.77 0.05
CA ILE A 119 -12.84 -3.19 -0.06
C ILE A 119 -12.44 -3.56 -1.49
N VAL A 120 -13.17 -3.05 -2.49
CA VAL A 120 -12.83 -3.27 -3.91
C VAL A 120 -11.46 -2.65 -4.23
N LEU A 121 -11.25 -1.39 -3.83
CA LEU A 121 -9.99 -0.70 -4.07
C LEU A 121 -8.82 -1.44 -3.42
N SER A 122 -8.95 -1.85 -2.16
CA SER A 122 -7.89 -2.57 -1.44
C SER A 122 -7.54 -3.93 -2.06
N ILE A 123 -8.53 -4.70 -2.54
CA ILE A 123 -8.29 -5.97 -3.23
C ILE A 123 -7.59 -5.74 -4.58
N MET A 124 -8.05 -4.74 -5.35
CA MET A 124 -7.39 -4.38 -6.62
C MET A 124 -5.94 -3.93 -6.39
N THR A 125 -5.73 -3.07 -5.39
CA THR A 125 -4.40 -2.62 -5.00
C THR A 125 -3.52 -3.81 -4.61
N PHE A 126 -3.99 -4.71 -3.74
CA PHE A 126 -3.22 -5.89 -3.34
C PHE A 126 -2.86 -6.79 -4.53
N GLY A 127 -3.79 -7.00 -5.47
CA GLY A 127 -3.55 -7.82 -6.66
C GLY A 127 -2.53 -7.22 -7.65
N LEU A 128 -2.30 -5.90 -7.63
CA LEU A 128 -1.26 -5.27 -8.45
C LEU A 128 0.15 -5.45 -7.88
N MET A 129 0.26 -5.77 -6.59
CA MET A 129 1.53 -5.81 -5.86
C MET A 129 2.09 -7.23 -5.68
N VAL A 130 1.35 -8.25 -6.11
CA VAL A 130 1.72 -9.68 -6.04
C VAL A 130 2.03 -10.17 -7.44
#